data_AF-A0A2V6G3G0-F1
#
_entry.id   AF-A0A2V6G3G0-F1
#
_cell.length_a   1.000
_cell.length_b   1.000
_cell.length_c   1.000
_cell.angle_alpha   90.00
_cell.angle_beta   90.00
_cell.angle_gamma   90.00
#
_symmetry.space_group_name_H-M   'P 1'
#
loop_
_entity.id
_entity.type
_entity.pdbx_description
1 polymer ?
#
loop_
_entity_poly.entity_id
_entity_poly.type
_entity_poly.pdbx_seq_one_letter_code
_entity_poly.pdbx_strand_id
1 'polypeptide(L)'
;MESNSSAQTSGRFAWQFCYWAALVVIFGWAAWQRFTLPLDPIADPDTWGYLSPALRKLTGAAFGHTNGRNFLYPGFVFLLLRGFGDFRAITIAQHFLGLVAGGLLLLTWWRARVLLPNRRLAGAAHDALGLIGAAIFLFAGETIHLEMQLRPEAVCAFLVSLNIWLFLQFIASCFVEDRPTAATLYGIALIFSAILLASVRPSFMLLAIVAVTPVAIFFFRRDRVRQKLAIVIGGVLSAALLLVPEHILSRNDEKTRTFLPATLFTIHANLIRDQMADDLQRGAQLPYPREWLEHVYAALNSEIAKSAAAEESRYHVGAGFSPDYLMYQPASIAAQLRAEFRGDIGALCAFYRFYYWRIWRYRPLLVLQKIGRQMSIFYALRCPAYYRAKALPLAIEYERAGKSLDTPAYQKTWAAYAPAVEFMHRTAALARSAPVIEQRAYVRKVLGLLAATYLPLLLVSVGLSALVLSRQTHRRRFGWLAVLAVLLFSYNLAACLEVAVIHLLEYSRYVTVQMYFTMLAQFFAFWFVAEMVLETRRSLFVKK
;
A
#
# COMPACT_ATOMS: atom_id res chain seq x y z
N MET A 1 -47.64 -18.87 23.17
CA MET A 1 -46.89 -18.36 21.99
C MET A 1 -46.32 -16.95 22.22
N GLU A 2 -46.74 -16.22 23.25
CA GLU A 2 -46.25 -14.84 23.54
C GLU A 2 -44.91 -14.76 24.32
N SER A 3 -44.51 -15.80 25.08
CA SER A 3 -43.26 -15.74 25.88
C SER A 3 -41.96 -15.85 25.05
N ASN A 4 -42.02 -16.38 23.82
CA ASN A 4 -40.85 -16.44 22.92
C ASN A 4 -40.56 -15.11 22.22
N SER A 5 -41.56 -14.22 22.13
CA SER A 5 -41.46 -12.90 21.48
C SER A 5 -40.69 -11.90 22.36
N SER A 6 -40.96 -11.87 23.67
CA SER A 6 -40.30 -10.98 24.63
C SER A 6 -38.84 -11.37 24.89
N ALA A 7 -38.52 -12.66 24.93
CA ALA A 7 -37.16 -13.15 25.09
C ALA A 7 -36.27 -12.86 23.85
N GLN A 8 -36.82 -12.98 22.64
CA GLN A 8 -36.09 -12.64 21.40
C GLN A 8 -35.85 -11.14 21.23
N THR A 9 -36.78 -10.30 21.67
CA THR A 9 -36.60 -8.83 21.63
C THR A 9 -35.61 -8.35 22.69
N SER A 10 -35.68 -8.88 23.91
CA SER A 10 -34.72 -8.59 24.99
C SER A 10 -33.28 -8.97 24.63
N GLY A 11 -33.07 -10.18 24.08
CA GLY A 11 -31.73 -10.63 23.66
C GLY A 11 -31.12 -9.82 22.51
N ARG A 12 -31.96 -9.32 21.59
CA ARG A 12 -31.51 -8.46 20.48
C ARG A 12 -31.09 -7.08 20.97
N PHE A 13 -31.83 -6.51 21.92
CA PHE A 13 -31.51 -5.23 22.55
C PHE A 13 -30.19 -5.31 23.35
N ALA A 14 -30.03 -6.38 24.15
CA ALA A 14 -28.79 -6.62 24.89
C ALA A 14 -27.57 -6.75 23.97
N TRP A 15 -27.67 -7.50 22.86
CA TRP A 15 -26.59 -7.61 21.89
C TRP A 15 -26.23 -6.27 21.24
N GLN A 16 -27.23 -5.48 20.83
CA GLN A 16 -27.00 -4.17 20.24
C GLN A 16 -26.29 -3.23 21.22
N PHE A 17 -26.73 -3.22 22.49
CA PHE A 17 -26.07 -2.45 23.53
C PHE A 17 -24.61 -2.89 23.72
N CYS A 18 -24.36 -4.19 23.88
CA CYS A 18 -23.00 -4.73 24.01
C CYS A 18 -22.12 -4.40 22.79
N TYR A 19 -22.67 -4.47 21.58
CA TYR A 19 -21.96 -4.19 20.34
C TYR A 19 -21.51 -2.73 20.28
N TRP A 20 -22.43 -1.79 20.52
CA TRP A 20 -22.13 -0.36 20.48
C TRP A 20 -21.21 0.06 21.63
N ALA A 21 -21.40 -0.51 22.83
CA ALA A 21 -20.49 -0.30 23.96
C ALA A 21 -19.07 -0.77 23.61
N ALA A 22 -18.92 -1.97 23.04
CA ALA A 22 -17.63 -2.49 22.63
C ALA A 22 -16.99 -1.63 21.52
N LEU A 23 -17.79 -1.15 20.55
CA LEU A 23 -17.31 -0.23 19.50
C LEU A 23 -16.75 1.07 20.11
N VAL A 24 -17.49 1.71 21.02
CA VAL A 24 -17.04 2.93 21.70
C VAL A 24 -15.77 2.68 22.50
N VAL A 25 -15.69 1.57 23.25
CA VAL A 25 -14.50 1.20 24.03
C VAL A 25 -13.29 0.96 23.12
N ILE A 26 -13.47 0.23 22.01
CA ILE A 26 -12.37 -0.07 21.07
C ILE A 26 -11.83 1.22 20.46
N PHE A 27 -12.69 2.09 19.93
CA PHE A 27 -12.25 3.34 19.30
C PHE A 27 -11.70 4.33 20.33
N GLY A 28 -12.30 4.44 21.51
CA GLY A 28 -11.81 5.27 22.60
C GLY A 28 -10.41 4.83 23.05
N TRP A 29 -10.20 3.53 23.24
CA TRP A 29 -8.89 2.97 23.58
C TRP A 29 -7.88 3.16 22.45
N ALA A 30 -8.28 2.95 21.20
CA ALA A 30 -7.41 3.11 20.04
C ALA A 30 -6.97 4.56 19.83
N ALA A 31 -7.87 5.51 20.11
CA ALA A 31 -7.55 6.94 20.13
C ALA A 31 -6.59 7.25 21.29
N TRP A 32 -6.88 6.76 22.49
CA TRP A 32 -6.01 6.94 23.65
C TRP A 32 -4.58 6.45 23.37
N GLN A 33 -4.41 5.25 22.81
CA GLN A 33 -3.07 4.73 22.44
C GLN A 33 -2.31 5.64 21.48
N ARG A 34 -2.97 6.19 20.45
CA ARG A 34 -2.36 7.11 19.49
C ARG A 34 -1.95 8.43 20.15
N PHE A 35 -2.84 9.04 20.92
CA PHE A 35 -2.62 10.36 21.50
C PHE A 35 -1.81 10.37 22.80
N THR A 36 -1.49 9.19 23.37
CA THR A 36 -0.49 9.07 24.44
C THR A 36 0.95 9.01 23.93
N LEU A 37 1.16 8.77 22.64
CA LEU A 37 2.49 8.75 22.04
C LEU A 37 2.95 10.16 21.66
N PRO A 38 4.26 10.36 21.45
CA PRO A 38 4.76 11.63 20.91
C PRO A 38 4.08 11.95 19.58
N LEU A 39 3.65 13.19 19.43
CA LEU A 39 2.96 13.66 18.22
C LEU A 39 3.92 14.28 17.20
N ASP A 40 5.23 14.37 17.51
CA ASP A 40 6.21 14.83 16.54
C ASP A 40 6.43 13.74 15.47
N PRO A 41 6.28 14.05 14.17
CA PRO A 41 6.40 13.05 13.13
C PRO A 41 7.83 12.50 13.04
N ILE A 42 7.94 11.22 12.70
CA ILE A 42 9.22 10.53 12.50
C ILE A 42 9.70 10.81 11.08
N ALA A 43 10.90 11.40 10.98
CA ALA A 43 11.57 11.65 9.72
C ALA A 43 12.62 10.56 9.40
N ASP A 44 13.00 10.46 8.14
CA ASP A 44 13.96 9.51 7.61
C ASP A 44 14.61 10.08 6.32
N PRO A 45 15.53 9.37 5.65
CA PRO A 45 16.23 9.91 4.48
C PRO A 45 15.31 10.31 3.31
N ASP A 46 14.14 9.67 3.16
CA ASP A 46 13.17 9.98 2.10
C ASP A 46 12.29 11.20 2.43
N THR A 47 12.20 11.58 3.71
CA THR A 47 11.31 12.66 4.21
C THR A 47 11.51 13.99 3.48
N TRP A 48 12.72 14.28 3.00
CA TRP A 48 13.00 15.56 2.33
C TRP A 48 12.17 15.73 1.07
N GLY A 49 11.93 14.65 0.33
CA GLY A 49 11.10 14.68 -0.87
C GLY A 49 9.64 15.05 -0.56
N TYR A 50 9.17 14.77 0.65
CA TYR A 50 7.80 15.05 1.09
C TYR A 50 7.66 16.39 1.79
N LEU A 51 8.68 16.80 2.55
CA LEU A 51 8.62 17.98 3.39
C LEU A 51 9.10 19.25 2.68
N SER A 52 10.13 19.17 1.84
CA SER A 52 10.70 20.35 1.19
C SER A 52 9.75 21.13 0.30
N PRO A 53 8.80 20.52 -0.47
CA PRO A 53 7.83 21.31 -1.23
C PRO A 53 6.97 22.21 -0.32
N ALA A 54 6.55 21.68 0.82
CA ALA A 54 5.74 22.39 1.79
C ALA A 54 6.52 23.55 2.42
N LEU A 55 7.73 23.29 2.90
CA LEU A 55 8.57 24.30 3.54
C LEU A 55 8.97 25.42 2.57
N ARG A 56 9.32 25.09 1.33
CA ARG A 56 9.60 26.08 0.29
C ARG A 56 8.43 27.04 0.12
N LYS A 57 7.21 26.51 0.05
CA LYS A 57 6.02 27.35 -0.10
C LYS A 57 5.73 28.20 1.14
N LEU A 58 5.98 27.67 2.34
CA LEU A 58 5.80 28.40 3.61
C LEU A 58 6.84 29.52 3.80
N THR A 59 8.02 29.36 3.24
CA THR A 59 9.13 30.35 3.30
C THR A 59 9.12 31.33 2.14
N GLY A 60 8.05 31.37 1.33
CA GLY A 60 7.85 32.36 0.26
C GLY A 60 8.31 31.91 -1.13
N ALA A 61 8.93 30.74 -1.27
CA ALA A 61 9.29 30.19 -2.58
C ALA A 61 8.10 29.50 -3.27
N ALA A 62 8.27 29.15 -4.54
CA ALA A 62 7.26 28.38 -5.28
C ALA A 62 7.14 26.95 -4.72
N PHE A 63 5.90 26.46 -4.62
CA PHE A 63 5.63 25.05 -4.38
C PHE A 63 6.09 24.25 -5.62
N GLY A 64 6.76 23.13 -5.42
CA GLY A 64 7.35 22.38 -6.52
C GLY A 64 7.51 20.90 -6.20
N HIS A 65 7.90 20.14 -7.19
CA HIS A 65 8.22 18.73 -7.04
C HIS A 65 9.64 18.57 -6.47
N THR A 66 9.88 17.53 -5.66
CA THR A 66 11.23 17.23 -5.17
C THR A 66 11.44 15.73 -5.11
N ASN A 67 12.57 15.27 -5.65
CA ASN A 67 12.96 13.85 -5.65
C ASN A 67 11.94 12.92 -6.33
N GLY A 68 11.25 13.38 -7.37
CA GLY A 68 10.26 12.55 -8.06
C GLY A 68 9.03 12.21 -7.21
N ARG A 69 8.77 12.93 -6.10
CA ARG A 69 7.63 12.68 -5.20
C ARG A 69 6.41 13.50 -5.61
N ASN A 70 5.31 12.80 -5.89
CA ASN A 70 4.03 13.37 -6.27
C ASN A 70 3.53 14.44 -5.29
N PHE A 71 2.89 15.49 -5.82
CA PHE A 71 2.50 16.66 -5.05
C PHE A 71 1.46 16.43 -3.93
N LEU A 72 0.69 15.35 -3.96
CA LEU A 72 -0.49 15.17 -3.09
C LEU A 72 -0.14 15.10 -1.60
N TYR A 73 0.81 14.24 -1.20
CA TYR A 73 1.22 14.13 0.19
C TYR A 73 2.00 15.37 0.69
N PRO A 74 2.94 15.95 -0.08
CA PRO A 74 3.52 17.25 0.24
C PRO A 74 2.48 18.38 0.36
N GLY A 75 1.43 18.36 -0.47
CA GLY A 75 0.31 19.30 -0.40
C GLY A 75 -0.50 19.13 0.87
N PHE A 76 -0.77 17.90 1.30
CA PHE A 76 -1.37 17.58 2.60
C PHE A 76 -0.52 18.13 3.76
N VAL A 77 0.80 17.88 3.76
CA VAL A 77 1.73 18.41 4.77
C VAL A 77 1.73 19.95 4.77
N PHE A 78 1.76 20.57 3.58
CA PHE A 78 1.70 22.02 3.43
C PHE A 78 0.44 22.62 4.06
N LEU A 79 -0.74 22.05 3.78
CA LEU A 79 -2.01 22.56 4.32
C LEU A 79 -2.04 22.51 5.85
N LEU A 80 -1.53 21.42 6.44
CA LEU A 80 -1.46 21.27 7.90
C LEU A 80 -0.48 22.27 8.52
N LEU A 81 0.74 22.36 7.98
CA LEU A 81 1.73 23.30 8.50
C LEU A 81 1.29 24.77 8.29
N ARG A 82 0.63 25.09 7.19
CA ARG A 82 0.12 26.44 6.91
C ARG A 82 -1.01 26.84 7.86
N GLY A 83 -1.88 25.90 8.21
CA GLY A 83 -3.05 26.13 9.06
C GLY A 83 -2.73 26.14 10.55
N PHE A 84 -1.87 25.25 11.01
CA PHE A 84 -1.57 25.06 12.44
C PHE A 84 -0.22 25.62 12.89
N GLY A 85 0.74 25.79 11.97
CA GLY A 85 2.07 26.27 12.32
C GLY A 85 2.90 25.31 13.18
N ASP A 86 2.55 24.02 13.22
CA ASP A 86 3.22 23.01 14.05
C ASP A 86 3.27 21.65 13.34
N PHE A 87 4.42 20.98 13.43
CA PHE A 87 4.64 19.63 12.89
C PHE A 87 3.76 18.57 13.54
N ARG A 88 3.38 18.76 14.81
CA ARG A 88 2.49 17.81 15.52
C ARG A 88 1.13 17.65 14.84
N ALA A 89 0.67 18.67 14.11
CA ALA A 89 -0.57 18.61 13.34
C ALA A 89 -0.56 17.50 12.27
N ILE A 90 0.62 17.15 11.74
CA ILE A 90 0.78 16.09 10.74
C ILE A 90 0.40 14.74 11.33
N THR A 91 1.04 14.35 12.44
CA THR A 91 0.77 13.08 13.12
C THR A 91 -0.64 13.04 13.73
N ILE A 92 -1.14 14.15 14.26
CA ILE A 92 -2.54 14.25 14.71
C ILE A 92 -3.51 13.91 13.57
N ALA A 93 -3.35 14.54 12.40
CA ALA A 93 -4.19 14.28 11.25
C ALA A 93 -4.05 12.83 10.74
N GLN A 94 -2.83 12.30 10.69
CA GLN A 94 -2.56 10.92 10.30
C GLN A 94 -3.24 9.91 11.27
N HIS A 95 -3.17 10.14 12.58
CA HIS A 95 -3.86 9.33 13.59
C HIS A 95 -5.39 9.36 13.41
N PHE A 96 -5.97 10.54 13.15
CA PHE A 96 -7.40 10.64 12.85
C PHE A 96 -7.76 9.86 11.59
N LEU A 97 -6.98 9.96 10.52
CA LEU A 97 -7.20 9.19 9.29
C LEU A 97 -7.08 7.67 9.54
N GLY A 98 -6.15 7.24 10.39
CA GLY A 98 -6.02 5.85 10.84
C GLY A 98 -7.26 5.34 11.57
N LEU A 99 -7.81 6.14 12.51
CA LEU A 99 -9.07 5.82 13.19
C LEU A 99 -10.24 5.74 12.21
N VAL A 100 -10.34 6.71 11.28
CA VAL A 100 -11.37 6.70 10.23
C VAL A 100 -11.24 5.47 9.33
N ALA A 101 -10.03 5.01 9.02
CA ALA A 101 -9.81 3.78 8.27
C ALA A 101 -10.40 2.55 9.00
N GLY A 102 -10.28 2.48 10.32
CA GLY A 102 -10.93 1.45 11.13
C GLY A 102 -12.46 1.54 11.09
N GLY A 103 -13.02 2.76 11.05
CA GLY A 103 -14.45 2.98 10.85
C GLY A 103 -14.93 2.54 9.46
N LEU A 104 -14.20 2.88 8.41
CA LEU A 104 -14.46 2.48 7.03
C LEU A 104 -14.36 0.96 6.85
N LEU A 105 -13.49 0.28 7.60
CA LEU A 105 -13.43 -1.17 7.65
C LEU A 105 -14.77 -1.75 8.11
N LEU A 106 -15.31 -1.26 9.23
CA LEU A 106 -16.62 -1.72 9.75
C LEU A 106 -17.75 -1.39 8.79
N LEU A 107 -17.76 -0.19 8.21
CA LEU A 107 -18.77 0.20 7.23
C LEU A 107 -18.73 -0.72 5.99
N THR A 108 -17.54 -1.04 5.51
CA THR A 108 -17.34 -1.99 4.39
C THR A 108 -17.85 -3.38 4.79
N TRP A 109 -17.50 -3.85 5.98
CA TRP A 109 -17.90 -5.14 6.51
C TRP A 109 -19.42 -5.28 6.65
N TRP A 110 -20.10 -4.26 7.18
CA TRP A 110 -21.56 -4.24 7.27
C TRP A 110 -22.20 -4.16 5.90
N ARG A 111 -21.69 -3.31 5.01
CA ARG A 111 -22.24 -3.13 3.66
C ARG A 111 -22.19 -4.42 2.85
N ALA A 112 -21.15 -5.24 3.04
CA ALA A 112 -20.97 -6.46 2.27
C ALA A 112 -22.06 -7.50 2.51
N ARG A 113 -22.84 -7.38 3.59
CA ARG A 113 -24.02 -8.22 3.86
C ARG A 113 -25.04 -8.21 2.72
N VAL A 114 -25.14 -7.11 1.97
CA VAL A 114 -26.06 -6.99 0.83
C VAL A 114 -25.72 -7.96 -0.29
N LEU A 115 -24.45 -8.40 -0.39
CA LEU A 115 -24.01 -9.34 -1.41
C LEU A 115 -24.42 -10.80 -1.13
N LEU A 116 -24.93 -11.10 0.06
CA LEU A 116 -25.38 -12.44 0.42
C LEU A 116 -26.83 -12.38 0.94
N PRO A 117 -27.84 -12.63 0.10
CA PRO A 117 -29.24 -12.55 0.51
C PRO A 117 -29.63 -13.65 1.52
N ASN A 118 -29.16 -14.89 1.30
CA ASN A 118 -29.52 -16.08 2.08
C ASN A 118 -28.38 -16.50 3.03
N ARG A 119 -28.13 -15.66 4.04
CA ARG A 119 -27.06 -15.84 5.03
C ARG A 119 -27.36 -17.01 5.96
N ARG A 120 -26.34 -17.81 6.26
CA ARG A 120 -26.39 -18.86 7.29
C ARG A 120 -25.68 -18.45 8.56
N LEU A 121 -24.66 -17.59 8.46
CA LEU A 121 -24.00 -17.06 9.64
C LEU A 121 -24.95 -16.12 10.38
N ALA A 122 -25.08 -16.34 11.69
CA ALA A 122 -25.89 -15.47 12.54
C ALA A 122 -25.42 -14.02 12.45
N GLY A 123 -26.35 -13.06 12.46
CA GLY A 123 -26.02 -11.63 12.37
C GLY A 123 -25.03 -11.18 13.44
N ALA A 124 -25.24 -11.61 14.69
CA ALA A 124 -24.32 -11.31 15.79
C ALA A 124 -22.90 -11.84 15.54
N ALA A 125 -22.74 -13.06 15.00
CA ALA A 125 -21.43 -13.62 14.69
C ALA A 125 -20.73 -12.84 13.56
N HIS A 126 -21.47 -12.43 12.52
CA HIS A 126 -20.92 -11.55 11.48
C HIS A 126 -20.50 -10.20 12.06
N ASP A 127 -21.33 -9.56 12.88
CA ASP A 127 -20.98 -8.27 13.49
C ASP A 127 -19.76 -8.38 14.41
N ALA A 128 -19.67 -9.45 15.20
CA ALA A 128 -18.53 -9.73 16.06
C ALA A 128 -17.23 -9.91 15.26
N LEU A 129 -17.26 -10.65 14.15
CA LEU A 129 -16.09 -10.83 13.28
C LEU A 129 -15.59 -9.50 12.72
N GLY A 130 -16.49 -8.62 12.28
CA GLY A 130 -16.13 -7.28 11.82
C GLY A 130 -15.47 -6.46 12.92
N LEU A 131 -16.04 -6.49 14.13
CA LEU A 131 -15.51 -5.77 15.29
C LEU A 131 -14.13 -6.29 15.70
N ILE A 132 -13.92 -7.61 15.66
CA ILE A 132 -12.61 -8.24 15.89
C ILE A 132 -11.60 -7.76 14.84
N GLY A 133 -11.97 -7.74 13.56
CA GLY A 133 -11.11 -7.22 12.48
C GLY A 133 -10.71 -5.76 12.73
N ALA A 134 -11.68 -4.89 13.02
CA ALA A 134 -11.41 -3.49 13.33
C ALA A 134 -10.50 -3.32 14.57
N ALA A 135 -10.75 -4.08 15.64
CA ALA A 135 -9.92 -4.04 16.84
C ALA A 135 -8.46 -4.45 16.57
N ILE A 136 -8.25 -5.50 15.77
CA ILE A 136 -6.89 -5.95 15.41
C ILE A 136 -6.14 -4.86 14.64
N PHE A 137 -6.77 -4.24 13.65
CA PHE A 137 -6.18 -3.13 12.89
C PHE A 137 -5.88 -1.92 13.78
N LEU A 138 -6.85 -1.51 14.59
CA LEU A 138 -6.74 -0.31 15.42
C LEU A 138 -5.67 -0.43 16.52
N PHE A 139 -5.42 -1.65 17.03
CA PHE A 139 -4.43 -1.93 18.07
C PHE A 139 -3.10 -2.48 17.56
N ALA A 140 -2.91 -2.60 16.24
CA ALA A 140 -1.66 -3.06 15.67
C ALA A 140 -0.57 -1.98 15.83
N GLY A 141 0.55 -2.33 16.47
CA GLY A 141 1.64 -1.39 16.74
C GLY A 141 2.27 -0.82 15.47
N GLU A 142 2.39 -1.64 14.43
CA GLU A 142 2.90 -1.22 13.11
C GLU A 142 1.99 -0.20 12.44
N THR A 143 0.67 -0.32 12.57
CA THR A 143 -0.27 0.66 12.01
C THR A 143 -0.10 2.01 12.68
N ILE A 144 -0.01 2.03 14.02
CA ILE A 144 0.24 3.26 14.78
C ILE A 144 1.62 3.84 14.41
N HIS A 145 2.63 2.99 14.26
CA HIS A 145 3.97 3.44 13.86
C HIS A 145 4.00 4.08 12.47
N LEU A 146 3.34 3.48 11.47
CA LEU A 146 3.22 4.06 10.12
C LEU A 146 2.51 5.42 10.15
N GLU A 147 1.47 5.57 10.97
CA GLU A 147 0.76 6.86 11.14
C GLU A 147 1.67 7.96 11.71
N MET A 148 2.74 7.62 12.42
CA MET A 148 3.70 8.59 12.95
C MET A 148 4.77 9.02 11.94
N GLN A 149 4.91 8.32 10.80
CA GLN A 149 5.96 8.63 9.82
C GLN A 149 5.57 9.81 8.93
N LEU A 150 6.55 10.66 8.59
CA LEU A 150 6.40 11.75 7.61
C LEU A 150 6.49 11.19 6.18
N ARG A 151 5.55 10.29 5.85
CA ARG A 151 5.47 9.52 4.62
C ARG A 151 4.03 9.31 4.15
N PRO A 152 3.80 9.08 2.85
CA PRO A 152 2.47 8.76 2.32
C PRO A 152 1.88 7.47 2.90
N GLU A 153 2.70 6.50 3.32
CA GLU A 153 2.27 5.26 3.97
C GLU A 153 1.33 5.51 5.16
N ALA A 154 1.54 6.60 5.89
CA ALA A 154 0.74 6.99 7.05
C ALA A 154 -0.75 7.23 6.73
N VAL A 155 -1.06 7.62 5.49
CA VAL A 155 -2.44 7.87 5.05
C VAL A 155 -2.96 6.79 4.09
N CYS A 156 -2.12 5.83 3.70
CA CYS A 156 -2.49 4.77 2.75
C CYS A 156 -3.63 3.89 3.28
N ALA A 157 -3.64 3.55 4.57
CA ALA A 157 -4.72 2.74 5.14
C ALA A 157 -6.09 3.40 4.96
N PHE A 158 -6.18 4.72 5.19
CA PHE A 158 -7.39 5.50 4.93
C PHE A 158 -7.76 5.48 3.44
N LEU A 159 -6.84 5.81 2.55
CA LEU A 159 -7.11 5.86 1.11
C LEU A 159 -7.57 4.51 0.55
N VAL A 160 -6.92 3.42 0.96
CA VAL A 160 -7.32 2.06 0.56
C VAL A 160 -8.68 1.70 1.18
N SER A 161 -8.93 2.03 2.44
CA SER A 161 -10.22 1.77 3.09
C SER A 161 -11.38 2.45 2.38
N LEU A 162 -11.20 3.72 1.98
CA LEU A 162 -12.16 4.50 1.23
C LEU A 162 -12.38 3.90 -0.16
N ASN A 163 -11.31 3.53 -0.86
CA ASN A 163 -11.38 2.90 -2.17
C ASN A 163 -12.14 1.58 -2.14
N ILE A 164 -11.86 0.69 -1.18
CA ILE A 164 -12.58 -0.58 -1.04
C ILE A 164 -14.06 -0.37 -0.65
N TRP A 165 -14.34 0.61 0.21
CA TRP A 165 -15.72 0.96 0.54
C TRP A 165 -16.48 1.46 -0.70
N LEU A 166 -15.90 2.37 -1.49
CA LEU A 166 -16.47 2.86 -2.74
C LEU A 166 -16.65 1.75 -3.79
N PHE A 167 -15.66 0.86 -3.88
CA PHE A 167 -15.72 -0.34 -4.72
C PHE A 167 -16.94 -1.19 -4.37
N LEU A 168 -17.16 -1.45 -3.09
CA LEU A 168 -18.28 -2.25 -2.62
C LEU A 168 -19.62 -1.53 -2.81
N GLN A 169 -19.67 -0.23 -2.56
CA GLN A 169 -20.86 0.60 -2.80
C GLN A 169 -21.25 0.64 -4.27
N PHE A 170 -20.26 0.75 -5.16
CA PHE A 170 -20.48 0.66 -6.60
C PHE A 170 -21.05 -0.70 -6.97
N ILE A 171 -20.45 -1.80 -6.50
CA ILE A 171 -20.93 -3.15 -6.79
C ILE A 171 -22.38 -3.33 -6.32
N ALA A 172 -22.65 -2.98 -5.07
CA ALA A 172 -23.99 -3.11 -4.49
C ALA A 172 -25.02 -2.27 -5.26
N SER A 173 -24.72 -1.00 -5.54
CA SER A 173 -25.64 -0.09 -6.22
C SER A 173 -25.88 -0.49 -7.69
N CYS A 174 -24.84 -0.97 -8.37
CA CYS A 174 -24.87 -1.26 -9.80
C CYS A 174 -25.42 -2.66 -10.13
N PHE A 175 -25.02 -3.67 -9.36
CA PHE A 175 -25.27 -5.07 -9.70
C PHE A 175 -26.29 -5.77 -8.79
N VAL A 176 -26.59 -5.22 -7.62
CA VAL A 176 -27.50 -5.85 -6.65
C VAL A 176 -28.77 -5.04 -6.44
N GLU A 177 -28.66 -3.75 -6.14
CA GLU A 177 -29.80 -2.88 -5.76
C GLU A 177 -30.43 -2.14 -6.94
N ASP A 178 -29.75 -2.15 -8.08
CA ASP A 178 -30.14 -1.42 -9.29
C ASP A 178 -30.48 0.07 -9.09
N ARG A 179 -29.56 0.81 -8.46
CA ARG A 179 -29.68 2.25 -8.20
C ARG A 179 -28.78 3.03 -9.16
N PRO A 180 -29.28 3.48 -10.32
CA PRO A 180 -28.42 3.99 -11.40
C PRO A 180 -27.69 5.29 -11.04
N THR A 181 -28.33 6.22 -10.34
CA THR A 181 -27.73 7.48 -9.91
C THR A 181 -26.62 7.26 -8.89
N ALA A 182 -26.89 6.46 -7.86
CA ALA A 182 -25.90 6.06 -6.86
C ALA A 182 -24.72 5.31 -7.51
N ALA A 183 -25.00 4.39 -8.44
CA ALA A 183 -23.96 3.67 -9.17
C ALA A 183 -23.06 4.62 -9.99
N THR A 184 -23.61 5.64 -10.65
CA THR A 184 -22.81 6.66 -11.34
C THR A 184 -21.92 7.44 -10.38
N LEU A 185 -22.47 7.93 -9.26
CA LEU A 185 -21.71 8.71 -8.27
C LEU A 185 -20.58 7.87 -7.66
N TYR A 186 -20.87 6.65 -7.21
CA TYR A 186 -19.85 5.74 -6.68
C TYR A 186 -18.84 5.30 -7.73
N GLY A 187 -19.23 5.18 -9.01
CA GLY A 187 -18.31 4.86 -10.10
C GLY A 187 -17.29 5.97 -10.34
N ILE A 188 -17.74 7.23 -10.37
CA ILE A 188 -16.86 8.40 -10.48
C ILE A 188 -15.95 8.50 -9.25
N ALA A 189 -16.52 8.39 -8.05
CA ALA A 189 -15.74 8.44 -6.80
C ALA A 189 -14.71 7.29 -6.70
N LEU A 190 -15.06 6.08 -7.18
CA LEU A 190 -14.15 4.95 -7.23
C LEU A 190 -12.97 5.23 -8.17
N ILE A 191 -13.21 5.73 -9.39
CA ILE A 191 -12.14 6.13 -10.32
C ILE A 191 -11.26 7.21 -9.69
N PHE A 192 -11.87 8.26 -9.12
CA PHE A 192 -11.14 9.32 -8.44
C PHE A 192 -10.25 8.78 -7.33
N SER A 193 -10.81 7.93 -6.44
CA SER A 193 -10.06 7.33 -5.33
C SER A 193 -8.94 6.40 -5.81
N ALA A 194 -9.12 5.70 -6.93
CA ALA A 194 -8.11 4.81 -7.51
C ALA A 194 -6.93 5.62 -8.08
N ILE A 195 -7.22 6.71 -8.80
CA ILE A 195 -6.19 7.64 -9.30
C ILE A 195 -5.46 8.27 -8.12
N LEU A 196 -6.21 8.77 -7.12
CA LEU A 196 -5.64 9.36 -5.91
C LEU A 196 -4.70 8.39 -5.19
N LEU A 197 -5.12 7.13 -5.03
CA LEU A 197 -4.32 6.09 -4.39
C LEU A 197 -3.02 5.81 -5.16
N ALA A 198 -3.10 5.66 -6.49
CA ALA A 198 -1.93 5.45 -7.34
C ALA A 198 -0.99 6.66 -7.35
N SER A 199 -1.52 7.88 -7.26
CA SER A 199 -0.70 9.10 -7.19
C SER A 199 0.00 9.27 -5.83
N VAL A 200 -0.68 9.00 -4.72
CA VAL A 200 -0.09 9.08 -3.37
C VAL A 200 0.93 7.96 -3.15
N ARG A 201 0.62 6.74 -3.62
CA ARG A 201 1.49 5.58 -3.51
C ARG A 201 1.68 4.93 -4.89
N PRO A 202 2.74 5.30 -5.62
CA PRO A 202 2.99 4.78 -6.96
C PRO A 202 3.01 3.26 -7.05
N SER A 203 3.49 2.56 -6.01
CA SER A 203 3.52 1.09 -5.94
C SER A 203 2.14 0.42 -5.81
N PHE A 204 1.04 1.17 -5.92
CA PHE A 204 -0.34 0.70 -5.94
C PHE A 204 -1.02 0.97 -7.30
N MET A 205 -0.27 1.23 -8.38
CA MET A 205 -0.84 1.46 -9.69
C MET A 205 -1.61 0.22 -10.21
N LEU A 206 -1.03 -0.97 -10.10
CA LEU A 206 -1.71 -2.22 -10.47
C LEU A 206 -2.90 -2.50 -9.55
N LEU A 207 -2.80 -2.16 -8.26
CA LEU A 207 -3.92 -2.27 -7.33
C LEU A 207 -5.07 -1.33 -7.74
N ALA A 208 -4.78 -0.10 -8.13
CA ALA A 208 -5.78 0.85 -8.63
C ALA A 208 -6.48 0.34 -9.91
N ILE A 209 -5.75 -0.34 -10.80
CA ILE A 209 -6.34 -1.01 -11.98
C ILE A 209 -7.31 -2.11 -11.54
N VAL A 210 -6.91 -2.96 -10.60
CA VAL A 210 -7.79 -3.99 -10.03
C VAL A 210 -9.03 -3.36 -9.39
N ALA A 211 -8.89 -2.26 -8.67
CA ALA A 211 -10.00 -1.57 -8.02
C ALA A 211 -11.07 -1.05 -8.99
N VAL A 212 -10.70 -0.65 -10.21
CA VAL A 212 -11.67 -0.17 -11.21
C VAL A 212 -12.26 -1.27 -12.08
N THR A 213 -11.89 -2.54 -11.87
CA THR A 213 -12.40 -3.69 -12.64
C THR A 213 -13.94 -3.77 -12.69
N PRO A 214 -14.70 -3.54 -11.61
CA PRO A 214 -16.17 -3.57 -11.69
C PRO A 214 -16.73 -2.50 -12.61
N VAL A 215 -16.09 -1.34 -12.68
CA VAL A 215 -16.47 -0.26 -13.59
C VAL A 215 -16.24 -0.71 -15.03
N ALA A 216 -15.09 -1.31 -15.33
CA ALA A 216 -14.84 -1.89 -16.65
C ALA A 216 -15.90 -2.94 -17.02
N ILE A 217 -16.26 -3.83 -16.10
CA ILE A 217 -17.33 -4.83 -16.30
C ILE A 217 -18.68 -4.14 -16.59
N PHE A 218 -19.00 -3.04 -15.90
CA PHE A 218 -20.23 -2.28 -16.14
C PHE A 218 -20.33 -1.75 -17.58
N PHE A 219 -19.21 -1.36 -18.22
CA PHE A 219 -19.23 -0.87 -19.60
C PHE A 219 -19.69 -1.93 -20.62
N PHE A 220 -19.55 -3.23 -20.32
CA PHE A 220 -20.00 -4.32 -21.18
C PHE A 220 -21.51 -4.62 -21.09
N ARG A 221 -22.25 -4.02 -20.14
CA ARG A 221 -23.71 -4.15 -20.09
C ARG A 221 -24.35 -3.41 -21.26
N ARG A 222 -25.31 -3.99 -21.97
CA ARG A 222 -25.89 -3.38 -23.19
C ARG A 222 -26.64 -2.07 -22.94
N ASP A 223 -27.19 -1.88 -21.75
CA ASP A 223 -28.01 -0.70 -21.43
C ASP A 223 -27.20 0.39 -20.68
N ARG A 224 -27.84 1.55 -20.39
CA ARG A 224 -27.31 2.63 -19.52
C ARG A 224 -26.23 3.54 -20.12
N VAL A 225 -26.41 3.94 -21.38
CA VAL A 225 -25.50 4.85 -22.09
C VAL A 225 -25.26 6.17 -21.33
N ARG A 226 -26.30 6.77 -20.73
CA ARG A 226 -26.18 8.02 -19.96
C ARG A 226 -25.24 7.87 -18.75
N GLN A 227 -25.39 6.78 -17.99
CA GLN A 227 -24.54 6.49 -16.82
C GLN A 227 -23.10 6.23 -17.24
N LYS A 228 -22.88 5.51 -18.35
CA LYS A 228 -21.55 5.29 -18.91
C LYS A 228 -20.89 6.60 -19.30
N LEU A 229 -21.59 7.46 -20.04
CA LEU A 229 -21.09 8.77 -20.44
C LEU A 229 -20.74 9.62 -19.22
N ALA A 230 -21.61 9.65 -18.20
CA ALA A 230 -21.34 10.38 -16.96
C ALA A 230 -20.11 9.84 -16.22
N ILE A 231 -19.91 8.52 -16.16
CA ILE A 231 -18.72 7.91 -15.56
C ILE A 231 -17.46 8.26 -16.37
N VAL A 232 -17.51 8.23 -17.70
CA VAL A 232 -16.38 8.63 -18.56
C VAL A 232 -16.01 10.09 -18.31
N ILE A 233 -16.99 11.00 -18.37
CA ILE A 233 -16.76 12.43 -18.15
C ILE A 233 -16.22 12.67 -16.74
N GLY A 234 -16.85 12.09 -15.72
CA GLY A 234 -16.38 12.21 -14.34
C GLY A 234 -15.00 11.60 -14.11
N GLY A 235 -14.66 10.50 -14.79
CA GLY A 235 -13.34 9.89 -14.77
C GLY A 235 -12.28 10.76 -15.42
N VAL A 236 -12.56 11.36 -16.58
CA VAL A 236 -11.67 12.31 -17.26
C VAL A 236 -11.45 13.55 -16.40
N LEU A 237 -12.50 14.11 -15.80
CA LEU A 237 -12.38 15.26 -14.89
C LEU A 237 -11.56 14.90 -13.64
N SER A 238 -11.75 13.70 -13.09
CA SER A 238 -10.97 13.19 -11.96
C SER A 238 -9.48 13.07 -12.31
N ALA A 239 -9.18 12.51 -13.49
CA ALA A 239 -7.82 12.41 -14.00
C ALA A 239 -7.21 13.79 -14.26
N ALA A 240 -7.96 14.71 -14.86
CA ALA A 240 -7.49 16.08 -15.10
C ALA A 240 -7.16 16.79 -13.78
N LEU A 241 -8.03 16.67 -12.77
CA LEU A 241 -7.85 17.30 -11.46
C LEU A 241 -6.60 16.81 -10.72
N LEU A 242 -6.28 15.52 -10.82
CA LEU A 242 -5.16 14.92 -10.08
C LEU A 242 -3.86 14.87 -10.89
N LEU A 243 -3.91 14.64 -12.20
CA LEU A 243 -2.71 14.38 -13.02
C LEU A 243 -2.19 15.63 -13.73
N VAL A 244 -3.04 16.63 -14.04
CA VAL A 244 -2.56 17.87 -14.70
C VAL A 244 -1.68 18.69 -13.75
N PRO A 245 -2.07 18.94 -12.48
CA PRO A 245 -1.19 19.65 -11.55
C PRO A 245 0.14 18.92 -11.35
N GLU A 246 0.10 17.59 -11.23
CA GLU A 246 1.30 16.77 -11.12
C GLU A 246 2.21 16.92 -12.35
N HIS A 247 1.65 16.89 -13.55
CA HIS A 247 2.42 17.07 -14.79
C HIS A 247 3.09 18.45 -14.84
N ILE A 248 2.37 19.50 -14.43
CA ILE A 248 2.90 20.87 -14.41
C ILE A 248 4.00 21.02 -13.36
N LEU A 249 3.84 20.43 -12.17
CA LEU A 249 4.79 20.54 -11.07
C LEU A 249 6.06 19.71 -11.32
N SER A 250 5.92 18.53 -11.92
CA SER A 250 7.01 17.58 -12.14
C SER A 250 7.88 17.87 -13.37
N ARG A 251 7.43 18.76 -14.28
CA ARG A 251 8.11 19.03 -15.58
C ARG A 251 9.58 19.41 -15.47
N ASN A 252 9.95 20.10 -14.39
CA ASN A 252 11.29 20.60 -14.11
C ASN A 252 12.08 19.73 -13.12
N ASP A 253 11.49 18.64 -12.61
CA ASP A 253 12.17 17.72 -11.70
C ASP A 253 12.76 16.56 -12.51
N GLU A 254 14.08 16.60 -12.69
CA GLU A 254 14.85 15.56 -13.37
C GLU A 254 14.63 14.18 -12.75
N LYS A 255 14.49 14.10 -11.42
CA LYS A 255 14.31 12.82 -10.72
C LYS A 255 12.99 12.16 -11.09
N THR A 256 11.96 12.90 -11.46
CA THR A 256 10.72 12.33 -12.00
C THR A 256 10.98 11.48 -13.25
N ARG A 257 11.94 11.90 -14.09
CA ARG A 257 12.27 11.20 -15.35
C ARG A 257 13.23 10.04 -15.15
N THR A 258 14.19 10.20 -14.25
CA THR A 258 15.28 9.22 -14.04
C THR A 258 14.97 8.14 -13.02
N PHE A 259 14.07 8.38 -12.06
CA PHE A 259 13.84 7.47 -10.93
C PHE A 259 13.46 6.06 -11.39
N LEU A 260 12.36 5.90 -12.15
CA LEU A 260 11.91 4.59 -12.58
C LEU A 260 12.95 3.85 -13.46
N PRO A 261 13.53 4.46 -14.52
CA PRO A 261 14.61 3.81 -15.28
C PRO A 261 15.81 3.37 -14.42
N ALA A 262 16.28 4.23 -13.52
CA ALA A 262 17.41 3.93 -12.65
C ALA A 262 17.07 2.82 -11.64
N THR A 263 15.88 2.83 -11.06
CA THR A 263 15.39 1.76 -10.18
C THR A 263 15.32 0.43 -10.93
N LEU A 264 14.74 0.41 -12.14
CA LEU A 264 14.66 -0.82 -12.94
C LEU A 264 16.06 -1.36 -13.30
N PHE A 265 17.00 -0.49 -13.59
CA PHE A 265 18.39 -0.88 -13.87
C PHE A 265 19.09 -1.46 -12.62
N THR A 266 19.04 -0.75 -11.51
CA THR A 266 19.76 -1.13 -10.27
C THR A 266 19.18 -2.38 -9.61
N ILE A 267 17.86 -2.54 -9.61
CA ILE A 267 17.19 -3.70 -8.99
C ILE A 267 17.34 -4.98 -9.82
N HIS A 268 17.60 -4.85 -11.13
CA HIS A 268 17.90 -5.98 -12.02
C HIS A 268 19.38 -6.01 -12.43
N ALA A 269 20.26 -5.34 -11.67
CA ALA A 269 21.66 -5.13 -12.02
C ALA A 269 22.42 -6.44 -12.27
N ASN A 270 22.14 -7.51 -11.51
CA ASN A 270 22.74 -8.83 -11.74
C ASN A 270 22.36 -9.43 -13.10
N LEU A 271 21.07 -9.42 -13.45
CA LEU A 271 20.58 -9.92 -14.74
C LEU A 271 21.10 -9.07 -15.90
N ILE A 272 21.17 -7.75 -15.69
CA ILE A 272 21.69 -6.81 -16.68
C ILE A 272 23.18 -7.04 -16.90
N ARG A 273 23.97 -7.15 -15.83
CA ARG A 273 25.39 -7.49 -15.90
C ARG A 273 25.61 -8.79 -16.69
N ASP A 274 24.84 -9.84 -16.38
CA ASP A 274 24.99 -11.13 -17.07
C ASP A 274 24.60 -11.02 -18.55
N GLN A 275 23.59 -10.22 -18.88
CA GLN A 275 23.23 -9.95 -20.27
C GLN A 275 24.31 -9.14 -21.00
N MET A 276 24.93 -8.15 -20.35
CA MET A 276 26.06 -7.40 -20.91
C MET A 276 27.23 -8.32 -21.22
N ALA A 277 27.55 -9.25 -20.32
CA ALA A 277 28.61 -10.24 -20.54
C ALA A 277 28.35 -11.10 -21.79
N ASP A 278 27.13 -11.62 -21.94
CA ASP A 278 26.72 -12.41 -23.11
C ASP A 278 26.82 -11.60 -24.41
N ASP A 279 26.37 -10.34 -24.38
CA ASP A 279 26.39 -9.46 -25.54
C ASP A 279 27.82 -9.19 -26.02
N LEU A 280 28.73 -8.94 -25.07
CA LEU A 280 30.16 -8.72 -25.33
C LEU A 280 30.83 -10.00 -25.86
N GLN A 281 30.52 -11.15 -25.26
CA GLN A 281 31.09 -12.44 -25.68
C GLN A 281 30.65 -12.83 -27.09
N ARG A 282 29.38 -12.56 -27.45
CA ARG A 282 28.81 -12.91 -28.76
C ARG A 282 29.05 -11.86 -29.84
N GLY A 283 29.67 -10.72 -29.50
CA GLY A 283 29.85 -9.61 -30.44
C GLY A 283 28.51 -9.07 -30.96
N ALA A 284 27.51 -8.94 -30.09
CA ALA A 284 26.20 -8.44 -30.49
C ALA A 284 26.29 -7.03 -31.08
N GLN A 285 25.54 -6.75 -32.15
CA GLN A 285 25.41 -5.40 -32.68
C GLN A 285 24.52 -4.56 -31.76
N LEU A 286 25.11 -3.58 -31.08
CA LEU A 286 24.47 -2.73 -30.09
C LEU A 286 24.61 -1.25 -30.47
N PRO A 287 23.69 -0.38 -30.02
CA PRO A 287 23.76 1.07 -30.29
C PRO A 287 24.86 1.79 -29.49
N TYR A 288 25.65 1.05 -28.70
CA TYR A 288 26.71 1.60 -27.87
C TYR A 288 28.07 1.01 -28.29
N PRO A 289 29.16 1.80 -28.26
CA PRO A 289 30.50 1.31 -28.60
C PRO A 289 30.92 0.14 -27.70
N ARG A 290 31.52 -0.90 -28.29
CA ARG A 290 31.92 -2.11 -27.58
C ARG A 290 32.88 -1.81 -26.42
N GLU A 291 33.92 -1.01 -26.67
CA GLU A 291 34.92 -0.65 -25.65
C GLU A 291 34.28 0.05 -24.44
N TRP A 292 33.32 0.94 -24.71
CA TRP A 292 32.57 1.63 -23.66
C TRP A 292 31.68 0.66 -22.87
N LEU A 293 31.01 -0.29 -23.54
CA LEU A 293 30.22 -1.31 -22.87
C LEU A 293 31.07 -2.25 -22.01
N GLU A 294 32.29 -2.60 -22.44
CA GLU A 294 33.24 -3.39 -21.65
C GLU A 294 33.62 -2.65 -20.36
N HIS A 295 33.85 -1.32 -20.45
CA HIS A 295 34.08 -0.47 -19.28
C HIS A 295 32.89 -0.46 -18.31
N VAL A 296 31.68 -0.20 -18.81
CA VAL A 296 30.45 -0.17 -17.99
C VAL A 296 30.17 -1.53 -17.35
N TYR A 297 30.38 -2.62 -18.09
CA TYR A 297 30.24 -3.98 -17.55
C TYR A 297 31.20 -4.21 -16.38
N ALA A 298 32.48 -3.84 -16.53
CA ALA A 298 33.48 -3.99 -15.48
C ALA A 298 33.14 -3.15 -14.24
N ALA A 299 32.70 -1.91 -14.44
CA ALA A 299 32.26 -1.02 -13.38
C ALA A 299 31.03 -1.58 -12.63
N LEU A 300 30.00 -2.00 -13.37
CA LEU A 300 28.79 -2.60 -12.80
C LEU A 300 29.12 -3.87 -11.99
N ASN A 301 29.95 -4.76 -12.52
CA ASN A 301 30.36 -5.98 -11.82
C ASN A 301 31.12 -5.67 -10.53
N SER A 302 32.04 -4.69 -10.57
CA SER A 302 32.81 -4.24 -9.41
C SER A 302 31.90 -3.64 -8.32
N GLU A 303 30.98 -2.75 -8.69
CA GLU A 303 30.05 -2.15 -7.72
C GLU A 303 29.06 -3.17 -7.13
N ILE A 304 28.60 -4.16 -7.91
CA ILE A 304 27.81 -5.28 -7.39
C ILE A 304 28.62 -6.04 -6.32
N ALA A 305 29.89 -6.38 -6.60
CA ALA A 305 30.74 -7.09 -5.65
C ALA A 305 31.00 -6.28 -4.36
N LYS A 306 31.27 -4.98 -4.48
CA LYS A 306 31.41 -4.07 -3.32
C LYS A 306 30.14 -4.03 -2.48
N SER A 307 28.99 -3.86 -3.14
CA SER A 307 27.70 -3.78 -2.45
C SER A 307 27.33 -5.09 -1.77
N ALA A 308 27.72 -6.24 -2.33
CA ALA A 308 27.51 -7.55 -1.72
C ALA A 308 28.36 -7.75 -0.45
N ALA A 309 29.56 -7.17 -0.41
CA ALA A 309 30.45 -7.22 0.74
C ALA A 309 30.05 -6.25 1.88
N ALA A 310 29.25 -5.22 1.59
CA ALA A 310 28.77 -4.27 2.59
C ALA A 310 27.74 -4.89 3.55
N GLU A 311 27.72 -4.47 4.82
CA GLU A 311 26.76 -5.01 5.81
C GLU A 311 25.29 -4.83 5.40
N GLU A 312 24.99 -3.80 4.62
CA GLU A 312 23.64 -3.52 4.08
C GLU A 312 23.11 -4.65 3.18
N SER A 313 23.97 -5.45 2.54
CA SER A 313 23.55 -6.58 1.71
C SER A 313 22.87 -7.70 2.50
N ARG A 314 23.13 -7.79 3.83
CA ARG A 314 22.53 -8.79 4.72
C ARG A 314 21.01 -8.65 4.82
N TYR A 315 20.47 -7.48 4.49
CA TYR A 315 19.04 -7.21 4.45
C TYR A 315 18.38 -7.52 3.09
N HIS A 316 19.17 -7.86 2.07
CA HIS A 316 18.73 -8.09 0.68
C HIS A 316 19.17 -9.46 0.14
N VAL A 317 18.94 -10.51 0.93
CA VAL A 317 19.33 -11.91 0.65
C VAL A 317 18.78 -12.39 -0.70
N GLY A 318 17.61 -11.86 -1.09
CA GLY A 318 16.86 -12.05 -2.32
C GLY A 318 17.57 -11.59 -3.59
N ALA A 319 18.30 -10.50 -3.51
CA ALA A 319 19.07 -9.94 -4.63
C ALA A 319 20.55 -10.38 -4.59
N GLY A 320 21.10 -10.61 -3.39
CA GLY A 320 22.52 -10.95 -3.19
C GLY A 320 23.45 -9.73 -3.26
N PHE A 321 22.88 -8.53 -3.32
CA PHE A 321 23.57 -7.24 -3.36
C PHE A 321 22.59 -6.14 -2.90
N SER A 322 23.08 -4.91 -2.64
CA SER A 322 22.23 -3.77 -2.24
C SER A 322 21.91 -2.87 -3.45
N PRO A 323 20.64 -2.81 -3.94
CA PRO A 323 20.28 -1.89 -5.01
C PRO A 323 20.36 -0.43 -4.58
N ASP A 324 20.07 -0.11 -3.32
CA ASP A 324 20.18 1.25 -2.79
C ASP A 324 21.62 1.74 -2.84
N TYR A 325 22.59 0.87 -2.56
CA TYR A 325 24.01 1.20 -2.74
C TYR A 325 24.28 1.58 -4.20
N LEU A 326 23.81 0.78 -5.17
CA LEU A 326 24.02 1.03 -6.60
C LEU A 326 23.30 2.28 -7.12
N MET A 327 22.26 2.75 -6.43
CA MET A 327 21.43 3.87 -6.85
C MET A 327 21.84 5.19 -6.20
N TYR A 328 22.17 5.19 -4.91
CA TYR A 328 22.28 6.41 -4.12
C TYR A 328 23.70 6.74 -3.66
N GLN A 329 24.64 5.79 -3.65
CA GLN A 329 25.99 6.10 -3.20
C GLN A 329 26.72 7.02 -4.18
N PRO A 330 27.53 8.00 -3.71
CA PRO A 330 28.22 8.94 -4.59
C PRO A 330 29.16 8.28 -5.60
N ALA A 331 29.74 7.13 -5.24
CA ALA A 331 30.64 6.34 -6.09
C ALA A 331 29.92 5.21 -6.84
N SER A 332 28.59 5.13 -6.78
CA SER A 332 27.81 4.05 -7.37
C SER A 332 27.82 4.05 -8.90
N ILE A 333 27.42 2.92 -9.50
CA ILE A 333 27.25 2.81 -10.95
C ILE A 333 26.25 3.82 -11.51
N ALA A 334 25.21 4.19 -10.75
CA ALA A 334 24.26 5.20 -11.19
C ALA A 334 24.91 6.60 -11.28
N ALA A 335 25.77 6.95 -10.31
CA ALA A 335 26.51 8.21 -10.32
C ALA A 335 27.56 8.24 -11.44
N GLN A 336 28.29 7.14 -11.64
CA GLN A 336 29.29 6.98 -12.71
C GLN A 336 28.66 7.15 -14.09
N LEU A 337 27.59 6.39 -14.38
CA LEU A 337 26.88 6.50 -15.65
C LEU A 337 26.32 7.91 -15.88
N ARG A 338 25.79 8.56 -14.84
CA ARG A 338 25.33 9.95 -14.97
C ARG A 338 26.44 10.91 -15.37
N ALA A 339 27.66 10.71 -14.85
CA ALA A 339 28.83 11.50 -15.23
C ALA A 339 29.28 11.19 -16.66
N GLU A 340 29.32 9.92 -17.07
CA GLU A 340 29.71 9.50 -18.42
C GLU A 340 28.77 10.01 -19.51
N PHE A 341 27.45 10.01 -19.25
CA PHE A 341 26.46 10.62 -20.14
C PHE A 341 26.47 12.16 -20.07
N ARG A 342 27.41 12.79 -19.34
CA ARG A 342 27.59 14.25 -19.21
C ARG A 342 26.30 15.00 -18.85
N GLY A 343 25.42 14.37 -18.08
CA GLY A 343 24.13 14.95 -17.72
C GLY A 343 23.03 14.86 -18.80
N ASP A 344 23.26 14.19 -19.94
CA ASP A 344 22.18 13.86 -20.89
C ASP A 344 21.25 12.79 -20.28
N ILE A 345 20.20 13.28 -19.63
CA ILE A 345 19.18 12.46 -18.97
C ILE A 345 18.40 11.61 -19.97
N GLY A 346 18.21 12.08 -21.20
CA GLY A 346 17.48 11.35 -22.23
C GLY A 346 18.25 10.10 -22.64
N ALA A 347 19.52 10.26 -22.99
CA ALA A 347 20.41 9.16 -23.36
C ALA A 347 20.65 8.18 -22.20
N LEU A 348 20.85 8.69 -20.97
CA LEU A 348 20.99 7.86 -19.77
C LEU A 348 19.75 6.99 -19.52
N CYS A 349 18.56 7.59 -19.57
CA CYS A 349 17.30 6.85 -19.41
C CYS A 349 17.09 5.83 -20.53
N ALA A 350 17.49 6.16 -21.77
CA ALA A 350 17.44 5.23 -22.89
C ALA A 350 18.35 4.02 -22.65
N PHE A 351 19.56 4.23 -22.12
CA PHE A 351 20.48 3.15 -21.74
C PHE A 351 19.90 2.23 -20.67
N TYR A 352 19.37 2.79 -19.58
CA TYR A 352 18.73 1.99 -18.54
C TYR A 352 17.57 1.14 -19.07
N ARG A 353 16.68 1.76 -19.86
CA ARG A 353 15.53 1.06 -20.46
C ARG A 353 15.98 0.02 -21.49
N PHE A 354 17.03 0.30 -22.24
CA PHE A 354 17.57 -0.61 -23.24
C PHE A 354 17.96 -1.95 -22.60
N TYR A 355 18.80 -1.91 -21.56
CA TYR A 355 19.23 -3.15 -20.90
C TYR A 355 18.12 -3.82 -20.09
N TYR A 356 17.22 -3.05 -19.47
CA TYR A 356 16.03 -3.61 -18.82
C TYR A 356 15.14 -4.40 -19.80
N TRP A 357 14.87 -3.87 -20.99
CA TRP A 357 14.10 -4.63 -21.99
C TRP A 357 14.89 -5.78 -22.60
N ARG A 358 16.21 -5.65 -22.66
CA ARG A 358 17.09 -6.71 -23.17
C ARG A 358 17.06 -7.95 -22.28
N ILE A 359 17.07 -7.80 -20.95
CA ILE A 359 16.91 -8.96 -20.05
C ILE A 359 15.52 -9.63 -20.21
N TRP A 360 14.46 -8.87 -20.49
CA TRP A 360 13.16 -9.45 -20.80
C TRP A 360 13.16 -10.22 -22.13
N ARG A 361 13.89 -9.72 -23.14
CA ARG A 361 13.98 -10.33 -24.47
C ARG A 361 14.78 -11.64 -24.45
N TYR A 362 15.92 -11.65 -23.76
CA TYR A 362 16.91 -12.73 -23.85
C TYR A 362 16.98 -13.61 -22.60
N ARG A 363 16.48 -13.14 -21.45
CA ARG A 363 16.50 -13.85 -20.17
C ARG A 363 15.13 -13.84 -19.44
N PRO A 364 13.98 -14.03 -20.14
CA PRO A 364 12.65 -13.87 -19.53
C PRO A 364 12.42 -14.82 -18.35
N LEU A 365 12.92 -16.05 -18.42
CA LEU A 365 12.75 -17.04 -17.34
C LEU A 365 13.45 -16.61 -16.05
N LEU A 366 14.63 -15.99 -16.15
CA LEU A 366 15.37 -15.49 -14.98
C LEU A 366 14.68 -14.26 -14.37
N VAL A 367 14.09 -13.40 -15.20
CA VAL A 367 13.27 -12.28 -14.72
C VAL A 367 12.03 -12.80 -13.99
N LEU A 368 11.33 -13.77 -14.56
CA LEU A 368 10.17 -14.42 -13.92
C LEU A 368 10.57 -15.14 -12.63
N GLN A 369 11.75 -15.78 -12.59
CA GLN A 369 12.28 -16.41 -11.38
C GLN A 369 12.55 -15.38 -10.27
N LYS A 370 13.13 -14.22 -10.60
CA LYS A 370 13.30 -13.11 -9.65
C LYS A 370 11.96 -12.62 -9.12
N ILE A 371 10.99 -12.40 -10.00
CA ILE A 371 9.63 -11.98 -9.61
C ILE A 371 9.01 -13.03 -8.68
N GLY A 372 9.06 -14.31 -9.03
CA GLY A 372 8.55 -15.41 -8.20
C GLY A 372 9.22 -15.48 -6.83
N ARG A 373 10.54 -15.26 -6.75
CA ARG A 373 11.29 -15.19 -5.49
C ARG A 373 10.85 -14.01 -4.61
N GLN A 374 10.58 -12.85 -5.22
CA GLN A 374 10.07 -11.71 -4.46
C GLN A 374 8.65 -11.95 -3.98
N MET A 375 7.78 -12.49 -4.84
CA MET A 375 6.40 -12.84 -4.48
C MET A 375 6.36 -13.85 -3.31
N SER A 376 7.26 -14.84 -3.28
CA SER A 376 7.27 -15.85 -2.23
C SER A 376 7.56 -15.30 -0.83
N ILE A 377 8.15 -14.10 -0.71
CA ILE A 377 8.32 -13.40 0.58
C ILE A 377 6.95 -13.10 1.19
N PHE A 378 6.04 -12.52 0.41
CA PHE A 378 4.71 -12.17 0.89
C PHE A 378 3.84 -13.41 1.14
N TYR A 379 3.92 -14.39 0.24
CA TYR A 379 3.18 -15.65 0.31
C TYR A 379 3.92 -16.76 1.07
N ALA A 380 4.88 -16.40 1.93
CA ALA A 380 5.53 -17.36 2.81
C ALA A 380 4.51 -17.99 3.78
N LEU A 381 4.90 -19.11 4.42
CA LEU A 381 4.07 -19.78 5.44
C LEU A 381 3.62 -18.85 6.57
N ARG A 382 4.35 -17.76 6.80
CA ARG A 382 3.96 -16.67 7.68
C ARG A 382 4.00 -15.37 6.90
N CYS A 383 2.83 -14.85 6.56
CA CYS A 383 2.73 -13.62 5.79
C CYS A 383 3.35 -12.44 6.56
N PRO A 384 4.35 -11.74 5.97
CA PRO A 384 5.06 -10.65 6.64
C PRO A 384 4.27 -9.34 6.73
N ALA A 385 3.11 -9.23 6.09
CA ALA A 385 2.20 -8.09 6.24
C ALA A 385 1.74 -7.89 7.69
N TYR A 386 1.68 -8.99 8.46
CA TYR A 386 1.39 -8.95 9.88
C TYR A 386 2.69 -8.86 10.67
N TYR A 387 3.06 -7.64 11.03
CA TYR A 387 4.25 -7.39 11.85
C TYR A 387 4.06 -7.89 13.29
N ARG A 388 5.05 -8.64 13.81
CA ARG A 388 4.93 -9.41 15.06
C ARG A 388 5.95 -9.03 16.12
N ALA A 389 6.71 -7.96 15.94
CA ALA A 389 7.66 -7.55 16.98
C ALA A 389 6.92 -7.23 18.28
N LYS A 390 7.57 -7.52 19.40
CA LYS A 390 7.01 -7.26 20.73
C LYS A 390 6.98 -5.76 21.03
N ALA A 391 7.97 -5.05 20.53
CA ALA A 391 8.27 -3.68 20.89
C ALA A 391 8.88 -2.97 19.68
N LEU A 392 8.48 -1.72 19.48
CA LEU A 392 9.08 -0.78 18.53
C LEU A 392 9.64 0.40 19.34
N PRO A 393 10.95 0.44 19.60
CA PRO A 393 11.56 1.51 20.38
C PRO A 393 11.63 2.81 19.55
N LEU A 394 10.76 3.78 19.86
CA LEU A 394 10.69 5.03 19.10
C LEU A 394 11.96 5.87 19.22
N ALA A 395 12.69 5.76 20.34
CA ALA A 395 13.95 6.48 20.55
C ALA A 395 14.96 6.22 19.41
N ILE A 396 15.06 4.97 18.94
CA ILE A 396 15.95 4.60 17.83
C ILE A 396 15.49 5.25 16.52
N GLU A 397 14.18 5.31 16.29
CA GLU A 397 13.62 5.93 15.09
C GLU A 397 13.80 7.46 15.11
N TYR A 398 13.63 8.12 16.26
CA TYR A 398 13.93 9.55 16.40
C TYR A 398 15.43 9.86 16.34
N GLU A 399 16.31 8.95 16.77
CA GLU A 399 17.75 9.10 16.59
C GLU A 399 18.11 9.08 15.09
N ARG A 400 17.55 8.13 14.33
CA ARG A 400 17.70 8.08 12.86
C ARG A 400 17.09 9.30 12.18
N ALA A 401 15.95 9.78 12.68
CA ALA A 401 15.31 10.99 12.20
C ALA A 401 16.24 12.19 12.39
N GLY A 402 16.82 12.36 13.58
CA GLY A 402 17.80 13.42 13.86
C GLY A 402 18.97 13.41 12.87
N LYS A 403 19.58 12.24 12.62
CA LYS A 403 20.66 12.09 11.64
C LYS A 403 20.22 12.45 10.21
N SER A 404 18.99 12.11 9.83
CA SER A 404 18.45 12.42 8.50
C SER A 404 18.18 13.91 8.30
N LEU A 405 17.71 14.58 9.36
CA LEU A 405 17.38 15.99 9.38
C LEU A 405 18.60 16.91 9.48
N ASP A 406 19.75 16.40 9.94
CA ASP A 406 21.01 17.16 10.08
C ASP A 406 21.80 17.29 8.76
N THR A 407 21.17 17.07 7.61
CA THR A 407 21.84 17.22 6.31
C THR A 407 21.84 18.71 5.88
N PRO A 408 22.88 19.17 5.13
CA PRO A 408 23.02 20.59 4.76
C PRO A 408 21.81 21.18 4.01
N ALA A 409 21.09 20.34 3.25
CA ALA A 409 19.89 20.73 2.52
C ALA A 409 18.76 21.26 3.44
N TYR A 410 18.68 20.68 4.64
CA TYR A 410 17.69 21.03 5.64
C TYR A 410 18.06 22.29 6.42
N GLN A 411 19.33 22.45 6.80
CA GLN A 411 19.81 23.53 7.67
C GLN A 411 19.42 24.95 7.17
N LYS A 412 19.57 25.21 5.86
CA LYS A 412 19.19 26.51 5.27
C LYS A 412 17.69 26.78 5.32
N THR A 413 16.89 25.74 5.14
CA THR A 413 15.42 25.85 5.08
C THR A 413 14.82 25.94 6.49
N TRP A 414 15.44 25.28 7.46
CA TRP A 414 15.07 25.30 8.88
C TRP A 414 15.22 26.67 9.52
N ALA A 415 16.32 27.37 9.24
CA ALA A 415 16.54 28.72 9.78
C ALA A 415 15.47 29.73 9.31
N ALA A 416 14.80 29.47 8.19
CA ALA A 416 13.79 30.35 7.62
C ALA A 416 12.35 30.06 8.11
N TYR A 417 12.12 28.97 8.86
CA TYR A 417 10.80 28.59 9.33
C TYR A 417 10.85 28.18 10.82
N ALA A 418 10.51 29.11 11.71
CA ALA A 418 10.65 28.92 13.16
C ALA A 418 10.07 27.58 13.71
N PRO A 419 8.88 27.10 13.28
CA PRO A 419 8.35 25.83 13.77
C PRO A 419 9.20 24.60 13.44
N ALA A 420 10.06 24.69 12.41
CA ALA A 420 11.00 23.62 12.10
C ALA A 420 12.12 23.49 13.13
N VAL A 421 12.63 24.63 13.62
CA VAL A 421 13.70 24.64 14.61
C VAL A 421 13.21 23.98 15.90
N GLU A 422 11.98 24.29 16.31
CA GLU A 422 11.34 23.66 17.45
C GLU A 422 11.15 22.15 17.24
N PHE A 423 10.69 21.74 16.06
CA PHE A 423 10.57 20.33 15.69
C PHE A 423 11.91 19.59 15.81
N MET A 424 13.01 20.15 15.30
CA MET A 424 14.34 19.54 15.44
C MET A 424 14.76 19.36 16.90
N HIS A 425 14.55 20.38 17.74
CA HIS A 425 14.88 20.29 19.16
C HIS A 425 14.06 19.19 19.86
N ARG A 426 12.76 19.09 19.55
CA ARG A 426 11.91 18.02 20.09
C ARG A 426 12.32 16.65 19.58
N THR A 427 12.67 16.50 18.30
CA THR A 427 13.23 15.24 17.75
C THR A 427 14.49 14.81 18.50
N ALA A 428 15.41 15.74 18.79
CA ALA A 428 16.64 15.44 19.53
C ALA A 428 16.40 15.08 21.02
N ALA A 429 15.33 15.60 21.62
CA ALA A 429 14.89 15.20 22.95
C ALA A 429 14.28 13.79 22.91
N LEU A 430 13.38 13.52 21.95
CA LEU A 430 12.72 12.24 21.77
C LEU A 430 13.67 11.10 21.42
N ALA A 431 14.78 11.37 20.72
CA ALA A 431 15.84 10.40 20.49
C ALA A 431 16.41 9.79 21.79
N ARG A 432 16.29 10.50 22.92
CA ARG A 432 16.80 10.05 24.24
C ARG A 432 15.73 9.47 25.15
N SER A 433 14.48 9.90 24.99
CA SER A 433 13.42 9.62 25.98
C SER A 433 12.11 9.11 25.38
N ALA A 434 12.02 8.90 24.07
CA ALA A 434 10.77 8.46 23.46
C ALA A 434 10.36 7.06 23.96
N PRO A 435 9.06 6.85 24.20
CA PRO A 435 8.56 5.58 24.72
C PRO A 435 8.69 4.46 23.68
N VAL A 436 8.49 3.23 24.15
CA VAL A 436 8.42 2.05 23.30
C VAL A 436 6.96 1.80 22.95
N ILE A 437 6.64 1.60 21.67
CA ILE A 437 5.32 1.08 21.28
C ILE A 437 5.31 -0.41 21.61
N GLU A 438 4.56 -0.79 22.65
CA GLU A 438 4.39 -2.17 23.05
C GLU A 438 3.24 -2.84 22.30
N GLN A 439 3.55 -3.89 21.54
CA GLN A 439 2.53 -4.74 20.95
C GLN A 439 2.08 -5.79 21.97
N ARG A 440 0.90 -5.57 22.55
CA ARG A 440 0.33 -6.46 23.57
C ARG A 440 0.27 -7.91 23.10
N ALA A 441 0.48 -8.85 24.03
CA ALA A 441 0.62 -10.26 23.71
C ALA A 441 -0.62 -10.86 23.01
N TYR A 442 -1.82 -10.42 23.38
CA TYR A 442 -3.06 -10.88 22.73
C TYR A 442 -3.15 -10.45 21.27
N VAL A 443 -2.82 -9.18 20.95
CA VAL A 443 -2.76 -8.69 19.56
C VAL A 443 -1.71 -9.47 18.78
N ARG A 444 -0.50 -9.64 19.35
CA ARG A 444 0.59 -10.37 18.69
C ARG A 444 0.25 -11.83 18.39
N LYS A 445 -0.45 -12.52 19.31
CA LYS A 445 -0.90 -13.91 19.09
C LYS A 445 -1.88 -13.97 17.91
N VAL A 446 -2.85 -13.06 17.86
CA VAL A 446 -3.82 -12.99 16.77
C VAL A 446 -3.14 -12.65 15.44
N LEU A 447 -2.24 -11.67 15.40
CA LEU A 447 -1.44 -11.36 14.21
C LEU A 447 -0.58 -12.55 13.77
N GLY A 448 -0.04 -13.32 14.72
CA GLY A 448 0.65 -14.57 14.45
C GLY A 448 -0.23 -15.62 13.78
N LEU A 449 -1.47 -15.75 14.24
CA LEU A 449 -2.46 -16.64 13.63
C LEU A 449 -2.84 -16.17 12.22
N LEU A 450 -3.14 -14.88 12.04
CA LEU A 450 -3.45 -14.31 10.73
C LEU A 450 -2.29 -14.50 9.75
N ALA A 451 -1.05 -14.30 10.19
CA ALA A 451 0.14 -14.56 9.38
C ALA A 451 0.23 -16.01 8.90
N ALA A 452 -0.01 -16.98 9.80
CA ALA A 452 0.10 -18.40 9.49
C ALA A 452 -1.07 -18.93 8.63
N THR A 453 -2.24 -18.30 8.73
CA THR A 453 -3.46 -18.73 8.05
C THR A 453 -3.68 -18.04 6.69
N TYR A 454 -2.90 -17.01 6.35
CA TYR A 454 -3.07 -16.27 5.09
C TYR A 454 -3.04 -17.16 3.85
N LEU A 455 -1.93 -17.85 3.62
CA LEU A 455 -1.76 -18.66 2.42
C LEU A 455 -2.77 -19.83 2.37
N PRO A 456 -2.95 -20.64 3.44
CA PRO A 456 -3.97 -21.68 3.43
C PRO A 456 -5.37 -21.15 3.12
N LEU A 457 -5.77 -20.03 3.73
CA LEU A 457 -7.09 -19.47 3.55
C LEU A 457 -7.28 -18.89 2.14
N LEU A 458 -6.25 -18.27 1.56
CA LEU A 458 -6.23 -17.86 0.16
C LEU A 458 -6.48 -19.06 -0.77
N LEU A 459 -5.70 -20.13 -0.63
CA LEU A 459 -5.80 -21.32 -1.49
C LEU A 459 -7.19 -21.96 -1.40
N VAL A 460 -7.70 -22.12 -0.17
CA VAL A 460 -9.05 -22.65 0.07
C VAL A 460 -10.10 -21.73 -0.57
N SER A 461 -9.97 -20.41 -0.42
CA SER A 461 -10.94 -19.45 -0.96
C SER A 461 -10.94 -19.45 -2.48
N VAL A 462 -9.78 -19.56 -3.13
CA VAL A 462 -9.66 -19.68 -4.60
C VAL A 462 -10.30 -20.99 -5.08
N GLY A 463 -9.98 -22.11 -4.44
CA GLY A 463 -10.55 -23.42 -4.80
C GLY A 463 -12.07 -23.47 -4.62
N LEU A 464 -12.58 -22.97 -3.50
CA LEU A 464 -14.03 -22.85 -3.25
C LEU A 464 -14.69 -21.87 -4.23
N SER A 465 -14.04 -20.77 -4.57
CA SER A 465 -14.59 -19.82 -5.55
C SER A 465 -14.73 -20.45 -6.93
N ALA A 466 -13.73 -21.21 -7.38
CA ALA A 466 -13.82 -21.97 -8.62
C ALA A 466 -15.03 -22.93 -8.60
N LEU A 467 -15.16 -23.72 -7.53
CA LEU A 467 -16.29 -24.63 -7.36
C LEU A 467 -17.66 -23.93 -7.37
N VAL A 468 -17.77 -22.80 -6.66
CA VAL A 468 -19.01 -21.99 -6.56
C VAL A 468 -19.37 -21.42 -7.93
N LEU A 469 -18.41 -20.90 -8.69
CA LEU A 469 -18.66 -20.26 -9.98
C LEU A 469 -18.97 -21.28 -11.08
N SER A 470 -18.43 -22.50 -11.00
CA SER A 470 -18.73 -23.60 -11.93
C SER A 470 -20.14 -24.18 -11.78
N ARG A 471 -20.78 -24.07 -10.61
CA ARG A 471 -22.11 -24.67 -10.35
C ARG A 471 -23.19 -23.59 -10.28
N GLN A 472 -24.20 -23.67 -11.15
CA GLN A 472 -25.25 -22.65 -11.26
C GLN A 472 -26.00 -22.39 -9.94
N THR A 473 -26.29 -23.43 -9.16
CA THR A 473 -26.97 -23.35 -7.87
C THR A 473 -26.13 -22.58 -6.84
N HIS A 474 -24.84 -22.89 -6.71
CA HIS A 474 -23.94 -22.17 -5.82
C HIS A 474 -23.64 -20.76 -6.32
N ARG A 475 -23.46 -20.55 -7.63
CA ARG A 475 -23.23 -19.24 -8.23
C ARG A 475 -24.36 -18.25 -7.92
N ARG A 476 -25.62 -18.68 -8.02
CA ARG A 476 -26.77 -17.83 -7.69
C ARG A 476 -26.80 -17.40 -6.22
N ARG A 477 -26.16 -18.17 -5.34
CA ARG A 477 -26.24 -17.96 -3.90
C ARG A 477 -25.01 -17.29 -3.30
N PHE A 478 -23.82 -17.79 -3.62
CA PHE A 478 -22.55 -17.36 -3.07
C PHE A 478 -21.67 -16.64 -4.09
N GLY A 479 -22.10 -16.50 -5.36
CA GLY A 479 -21.28 -15.97 -6.44
C GLY A 479 -20.69 -14.59 -6.14
N TRP A 480 -21.48 -13.67 -5.59
CA TRP A 480 -20.99 -12.34 -5.23
C TRP A 480 -19.95 -12.36 -4.11
N LEU A 481 -20.15 -13.18 -3.07
CA LEU A 481 -19.19 -13.32 -1.98
C LEU A 481 -17.89 -14.00 -2.44
N ALA A 482 -17.99 -15.01 -3.32
CA ALA A 482 -16.83 -15.66 -3.94
C ALA A 482 -16.03 -14.67 -4.80
N VAL A 483 -16.70 -13.90 -5.66
CA VAL A 483 -16.06 -12.87 -6.49
C VAL A 483 -15.42 -11.79 -5.61
N LEU A 484 -16.10 -11.33 -4.57
CA LEU A 484 -15.54 -10.33 -3.65
C LEU A 484 -14.28 -10.85 -2.94
N ALA A 485 -14.30 -12.09 -2.42
CA ALA A 485 -13.15 -12.68 -1.76
C ALA A 485 -11.93 -12.76 -2.69
N VAL A 486 -12.12 -13.24 -3.93
CA VAL A 486 -11.05 -13.32 -4.94
C VAL A 486 -10.54 -11.93 -5.34
N LEU A 487 -11.44 -10.97 -5.55
CA LEU A 487 -11.06 -9.61 -5.92
C LEU A 487 -10.26 -8.92 -4.80
N LEU A 488 -10.63 -9.09 -3.53
CA LEU A 488 -9.85 -8.52 -2.43
C LEU A 488 -8.45 -9.15 -2.33
N PHE A 489 -8.31 -10.47 -2.52
CA PHE A 489 -7.00 -11.09 -2.61
C PHE A 489 -6.20 -10.61 -3.84
N SER A 490 -6.86 -10.23 -4.92
CA SER A 490 -6.17 -9.66 -6.08
C SER A 490 -5.57 -8.27 -5.81
N TYR A 491 -6.01 -7.54 -4.78
CA TYR A 491 -5.33 -6.31 -4.36
C TYR A 491 -3.93 -6.62 -3.85
N ASN A 492 -3.78 -7.67 -3.02
CA ASN A 492 -2.48 -8.16 -2.56
C ASN A 492 -1.63 -8.68 -3.70
N LEU A 493 -2.22 -9.46 -4.61
CA LEU A 493 -1.51 -9.95 -5.79
C LEU A 493 -0.96 -8.80 -6.64
N ALA A 494 -1.79 -7.79 -6.93
CA ALA A 494 -1.42 -6.66 -7.76
C ALA A 494 -0.33 -5.79 -7.12
N ALA A 495 -0.49 -5.42 -5.85
CA ALA A 495 0.52 -4.66 -5.12
C ALA A 495 1.86 -5.42 -5.01
N CYS A 496 1.81 -6.72 -4.71
CA CYS A 496 3.02 -7.53 -4.63
C CYS A 496 3.68 -7.71 -6.00
N LEU A 497 2.92 -7.95 -7.06
CA LEU A 497 3.43 -8.12 -8.41
C LEU A 497 4.13 -6.85 -8.90
N GLU A 498 3.52 -5.69 -8.65
CA GLU A 498 4.09 -4.40 -9.01
C GLU A 498 5.44 -4.17 -8.32
N VAL A 499 5.47 -4.39 -7.00
CA VAL A 499 6.71 -4.27 -6.22
C VAL A 499 7.72 -5.34 -6.65
N ALA A 500 7.31 -6.56 -6.98
CA ALA A 500 8.23 -7.60 -7.44
C ALA A 500 8.83 -7.32 -8.81
N VAL A 501 8.11 -6.59 -9.68
CA VAL A 501 8.60 -6.16 -11.01
C VAL A 501 9.49 -4.92 -10.88
N ILE A 502 9.06 -3.92 -10.12
CA ILE A 502 9.74 -2.61 -10.08
C ILE A 502 10.78 -2.55 -8.97
N HIS A 503 10.53 -3.20 -7.84
CA HIS A 503 11.33 -3.11 -6.62
C HIS A 503 11.63 -4.47 -5.97
N LEU A 504 11.73 -4.50 -4.63
CA LEU A 504 11.97 -5.67 -3.80
C LEU A 504 10.99 -5.67 -2.62
N LEU A 505 10.36 -6.82 -2.37
CA LEU A 505 9.46 -7.05 -1.23
C LEU A 505 10.21 -7.26 0.10
N GLU A 506 11.53 -7.35 0.05
CA GLU A 506 12.40 -7.42 1.25
C GLU A 506 12.37 -6.14 2.08
N TYR A 507 12.07 -4.99 1.45
CA TYR A 507 11.78 -3.77 2.20
C TYR A 507 10.43 -3.90 2.86
N SER A 508 10.44 -4.05 4.19
CA SER A 508 9.25 -4.24 5.03
C SER A 508 8.13 -3.25 4.72
N ARG A 509 8.46 -1.99 4.41
CA ARG A 509 7.48 -0.93 4.09
C ARG A 509 6.55 -1.26 2.92
N TYR A 510 6.96 -2.05 1.94
CA TYR A 510 6.09 -2.45 0.83
C TYR A 510 5.15 -3.60 1.19
N VAL A 511 5.44 -4.29 2.29
CA VAL A 511 4.69 -5.43 2.78
C VAL A 511 3.75 -5.00 3.91
N THR A 512 4.23 -4.27 4.92
CA THR A 512 3.45 -3.89 6.10
C THR A 512 2.35 -2.88 5.78
N VAL A 513 2.57 -1.98 4.82
CA VAL A 513 1.54 -1.04 4.32
C VAL A 513 0.31 -1.78 3.76
N GLN A 514 0.44 -3.05 3.38
CA GLN A 514 -0.66 -3.84 2.84
C GLN A 514 -1.60 -4.43 3.91
N MET A 515 -1.20 -4.39 5.19
CA MET A 515 -1.87 -5.06 6.29
C MET A 515 -3.39 -4.83 6.31
N TYR A 516 -3.85 -3.61 6.05
CA TYR A 516 -5.27 -3.27 6.04
C TYR A 516 -6.08 -4.17 5.10
N PHE A 517 -5.70 -4.21 3.81
CA PHE A 517 -6.46 -4.97 2.82
C PHE A 517 -6.12 -6.46 2.83
N THR A 518 -4.92 -6.85 3.28
CA THR A 518 -4.60 -8.26 3.61
C THR A 518 -5.55 -8.81 4.67
N MET A 519 -5.75 -8.06 5.75
CA MET A 519 -6.64 -8.44 6.85
C MET A 519 -8.08 -8.48 6.39
N LEU A 520 -8.54 -7.45 5.68
CA LEU A 520 -9.90 -7.42 5.15
C LEU A 520 -10.19 -8.61 4.23
N ALA A 521 -9.27 -8.91 3.30
CA ALA A 521 -9.39 -10.08 2.41
C ALA A 521 -9.51 -11.40 3.19
N GLN A 522 -8.67 -11.60 4.23
CA GLN A 522 -8.78 -12.78 5.09
C GLN A 522 -10.10 -12.86 5.85
N PHE A 523 -10.61 -11.76 6.41
CA PHE A 523 -11.88 -11.78 7.13
C PHE A 523 -13.05 -12.10 6.20
N PHE A 524 -13.04 -11.58 4.96
CA PHE A 524 -14.00 -11.97 3.94
C PHE A 524 -13.88 -13.45 3.56
N ALA A 525 -12.66 -13.96 3.44
CA ALA A 525 -12.40 -15.36 3.19
C ALA A 525 -12.89 -16.27 4.33
N PHE A 526 -12.66 -15.89 5.59
CA PHE A 526 -13.22 -16.59 6.75
C PHE A 526 -14.74 -16.63 6.71
N TRP A 527 -15.39 -15.49 6.42
CA TRP A 527 -16.84 -15.43 6.27
C TRP A 527 -17.33 -16.33 5.13
N PHE A 528 -16.67 -16.28 3.97
CA PHE A 528 -17.00 -17.11 2.81
C PHE A 528 -16.89 -18.61 3.12
N VAL A 529 -15.78 -19.04 3.73
CA VAL A 529 -15.57 -20.44 4.14
C VAL A 529 -16.62 -20.86 5.17
N ALA A 530 -16.92 -20.01 6.17
CA ALA A 530 -17.91 -20.32 7.20
C ALA A 530 -19.31 -20.53 6.61
N GLU A 531 -19.74 -19.65 5.70
CA GLU A 531 -21.04 -19.78 5.00
C GLU A 531 -21.13 -21.09 4.20
N MET A 532 -20.04 -21.48 3.51
CA MET A 532 -19.97 -22.73 2.76
C MET A 532 -20.04 -23.96 3.69
N VAL A 533 -19.32 -23.96 4.81
CA VAL A 533 -19.34 -25.06 5.78
C VAL A 533 -20.73 -25.23 6.41
N LEU A 534 -21.38 -24.12 6.79
CA LEU A 534 -22.73 -24.14 7.36
C LEU A 534 -23.76 -24.68 6.37
N GLU A 535 -23.62 -24.36 5.08
CA GLU A 535 -24.52 -24.88 4.05
C GLU A 535 -24.33 -26.39 3.82
N THR A 536 -23.08 -26.86 3.74
CA THR A 536 -22.79 -28.29 3.59
C THR A 536 -23.33 -29.10 4.76
N ARG A 537 -23.14 -28.63 6.01
CA ARG A 537 -23.70 -29.32 7.20
C ARG A 537 -25.21 -29.48 7.11
N ARG A 538 -25.93 -28.42 6.76
CA ARG A 538 -27.40 -28.47 6.66
C ARG A 538 -27.87 -29.42 5.56
N SER A 539 -27.23 -29.43 4.41
CA SER A 539 -27.60 -30.34 3.31
C SER A 539 -27.37 -31.82 3.64
N LEU A 540 -26.39 -32.13 4.51
CA LEU A 540 -26.18 -33.48 5.04
C LEU A 540 -27.25 -33.89 6.07
N PHE A 541 -27.72 -32.95 6.91
CA PHE A 541 -28.78 -33.22 7.90
C PHE A 541 -30.19 -33.32 7.30
N VAL A 542 -30.45 -32.70 6.15
CA VAL A 542 -31.76 -32.78 5.46
C VAL A 542 -31.89 -34.06 4.61
N LYS A 543 -30.77 -34.74 4.32
CA LYS A 543 -30.74 -36.01 3.56
C LYS A 543 -30.74 -37.26 4.46
N LYS A 544 -30.63 -37.10 5.77
CA LYS A 544 -30.89 -38.12 6.78
C LYS A 544 -32.26 -37.87 7.36
#